data_AF-A0A2X2JSB7-F1
#
_entry.id   AF-A0A2X2JSB7-F1
#
_cell.length_a   1.000
_cell.length_b   1.000
_cell.length_c   1.000
_cell.angle_alpha   90.00
_cell.angle_beta   90.00
_cell.angle_gamma   90.00
#
_symmetry.space_group_name_H-M   'P 1'
#
loop_
_entity.id
_entity.type
_entity.pdbx_description
1 polymer ?
#
loop_
_entity_poly.entity_id
_entity_poly.type
_entity_poly.pdbx_seq_one_letter_code
_entity_poly.pdbx_strand_id
1 'polypeptide(L)'
;MQDTIGKYEEHFDKQVFRVTYKLKDYQVILLKKDLKKDLKEINILLDGLVQKMIKEEGKWQFEHGDDRELANDIWRAISLRYRIFS
;
A
#
# COMPACT_ATOMS: atom_id res chain seq x y z
N MET A 1 7.94 30.55 15.61
CA MET A 1 7.09 29.38 15.92
C MET A 1 7.41 28.37 14.84
N GLN A 2 8.29 27.43 15.16
CA GLN A 2 8.82 26.45 14.22
C GLN A 2 8.23 25.09 14.60
N ASP A 3 8.02 24.25 13.58
CA ASP A 3 7.59 22.85 13.65
C ASP A 3 6.07 22.68 13.93
N THR A 4 5.25 22.04 13.10
CA THR A 4 5.32 20.57 12.94
C THR A 4 4.43 20.03 11.79
N ILE A 5 4.20 20.71 10.64
CA ILE A 5 3.43 20.06 9.54
C ILE A 5 3.98 20.35 8.13
N GLY A 6 5.27 20.66 8.00
CA GLY A 6 5.95 20.75 6.70
C GLY A 6 6.56 19.43 6.19
N LYS A 7 6.39 18.31 6.91
CA LYS A 7 7.10 17.05 6.64
C LYS A 7 6.34 16.02 5.81
N TYR A 8 5.16 16.36 5.28
CA TYR A 8 4.39 15.50 4.38
C TYR A 8 4.23 16.07 2.96
N GLU A 9 4.66 17.31 2.73
CA GLU A 9 4.49 18.04 1.47
C GLU A 9 5.61 17.77 0.46
N GLU A 10 6.65 17.04 0.88
CA GLU A 10 7.80 16.73 0.07
C GLU A 10 7.81 15.24 -0.32
N HIS A 11 7.38 15.01 -1.55
CA HIS A 11 7.69 13.83 -2.38
C HIS A 11 6.92 12.54 -2.06
N PHE A 12 6.06 12.11 -3.00
CA PHE A 12 6.34 10.96 -3.88
C PHE A 12 5.06 10.54 -4.57
N ASP A 13 4.90 10.87 -5.85
CA ASP A 13 4.05 10.18 -6.86
C ASP A 13 3.02 9.20 -6.28
N LYS A 14 2.10 9.73 -5.46
CA LYS A 14 1.19 8.92 -4.65
C LYS A 14 0.11 8.48 -5.61
N GLN A 15 0.34 7.40 -6.36
CA GLN A 15 -0.73 6.81 -7.15
C GLN A 15 -1.81 6.33 -6.19
N VAL A 16 -2.84 7.16 -6.07
CA VAL A 16 -4.06 6.82 -5.38
C VAL A 16 -4.86 5.94 -6.32
N PHE A 17 -5.25 4.77 -5.85
CA PHE A 17 -6.17 3.90 -6.57
C PHE A 17 -7.25 3.39 -5.62
N ARG A 18 -8.40 3.08 -6.19
CA ARG A 18 -9.55 2.57 -5.44
C ARG A 18 -9.60 1.06 -5.64
N VAL A 19 -9.80 0.33 -4.55
CA VAL A 19 -10.02 -1.11 -4.56
C VAL A 19 -11.37 -1.37 -3.91
N THR A 20 -12.26 -2.04 -4.64
CA THR A 20 -13.55 -2.45 -4.10
C THR A 20 -13.40 -3.84 -3.51
N TYR A 21 -13.59 -3.98 -2.19
CA TYR A 21 -13.50 -5.24 -1.48
C TYR A 21 -14.72 -5.42 -0.57
N LYS A 22 -15.36 -6.59 -0.63
CA LYS A 22 -16.60 -6.91 0.14
C LYS A 22 -17.66 -5.80 0.09
N LEU A 23 -17.95 -5.28 -1.12
CA LEU A 23 -18.93 -4.20 -1.37
C LEU A 23 -18.58 -2.84 -0.74
N LYS A 24 -17.34 -2.67 -0.28
CA LYS A 24 -16.81 -1.39 0.21
C LYS A 24 -15.70 -0.91 -0.70
N ASP A 25 -15.75 0.36 -1.07
CA ASP A 25 -14.67 1.01 -1.78
C ASP A 25 -13.62 1.51 -0.79
N TYR A 26 -12.39 1.06 -0.98
CA TYR A 26 -11.25 1.49 -0.18
C TYR A 26 -10.32 2.33 -1.03
N GLN A 27 -9.97 3.51 -0.53
CA GLN A 27 -8.92 4.30 -1.15
C GLN A 27 -7.56 3.81 -0.68
N VAL A 28 -6.72 3.38 -1.61
CA VAL A 28 -5.38 2.89 -1.32
C VAL A 28 -4.34 3.86 -1.89
N ILE A 29 -3.39 4.23 -1.05
CA ILE A 29 -2.25 5.05 -1.43
C ILE A 29 -0.97 4.30 -1.07
N LEU A 30 -0.13 4.06 -2.06
CA LEU A 30 1.18 3.49 -1.83
C LEU A 30 2.08 4.54 -1.17
N LEU A 31 2.62 4.25 0.02
CA LEU A 31 3.54 5.15 0.73
C LEU A 31 5.02 4.81 0.44
N LYS A 32 5.29 4.01 -0.60
CA LYS A 32 6.63 3.50 -0.90
C LYS A 32 7.05 3.91 -2.30
N LYS A 33 8.18 4.63 -2.38
CA LYS A 33 8.76 5.12 -3.64
C LYS A 33 9.36 4.01 -4.51
N ASP A 34 9.89 2.96 -3.88
CA ASP A 34 10.76 1.99 -4.55
C ASP A 34 10.12 0.59 -4.49
N LEU A 35 9.26 0.31 -5.49
CA LEU A 35 8.64 -1.00 -5.68
C LEU A 35 9.63 -1.99 -6.31
N LYS A 36 10.56 -2.53 -5.50
CA LYS A 36 11.43 -3.64 -5.93
C LYS A 36 10.74 -4.99 -5.83
N LYS A 37 11.05 -5.92 -6.73
CA LYS A 37 10.59 -7.31 -6.67
C LYS A 37 10.96 -8.03 -5.36
N ASP A 38 12.06 -7.63 -4.72
CA ASP A 38 12.54 -8.21 -3.46
C ASP A 38 11.90 -7.57 -2.21
N LEU A 39 10.87 -6.73 -2.38
CA LEU A 39 10.18 -6.16 -1.24
C LEU A 39 9.52 -7.24 -0.39
N LYS A 40 9.92 -7.27 0.88
CA LYS A 40 9.33 -8.10 1.93
C LYS A 40 8.28 -7.35 2.76
N GLU A 41 8.25 -6.03 2.66
CA GLU A 41 7.29 -5.19 3.36
C GLU A 41 7.00 -3.91 2.57
N ILE A 42 5.76 -3.42 2.64
CA ILE A 42 5.34 -2.14 2.09
C ILE A 42 4.38 -1.46 3.08
N ASN A 43 4.46 -0.13 3.15
CA ASN A 43 3.46 0.65 3.87
C ASN A 43 2.48 1.21 2.86
N ILE A 44 1.19 1.00 3.12
CA ILE A 44 0.10 1.57 2.33
C ILE A 44 -0.82 2.37 3.25
N LEU A 45 -1.51 3.33 2.68
CA LEU A 45 -2.56 4.07 3.36
C LEU A 45 -3.89 3.59 2.80
N LEU A 46 -4.66 2.90 3.64
CA LEU A 46 -5.96 2.35 3.33
C LEU A 46 -7.02 3.19 4.03
N ASP A 47 -7.80 3.95 3.27
CA ASP A 47 -8.90 4.79 3.75
C ASP A 47 -8.49 5.80 4.85
N GLY A 48 -7.27 6.34 4.78
CA GLY A 48 -6.74 7.24 5.81
C GLY A 48 -5.93 6.54 6.90
N LEU A 49 -5.99 5.21 7.00
CA LEU A 49 -5.23 4.42 7.96
C LEU A 49 -3.93 3.89 7.34
N VAL A 50 -2.80 4.16 8.00
CA VAL A 50 -1.52 3.58 7.59
C VAL A 50 -1.50 2.11 8.00
N GLN A 51 -1.49 1.24 7.00
CA GLN A 51 -1.43 -0.21 7.13
C GLN A 51 -0.09 -0.70 6.57
N LYS A 52 0.63 -1.47 7.37
CA LYS A 52 1.84 -2.14 6.91
C LYS A 52 1.47 -3.51 6.36
N MET A 53 1.90 -3.79 5.14
CA MET A 53 1.78 -5.10 4.51
C MET A 53 3.15 -5.77 4.51
N ILE A 54 3.17 -7.04 4.90
CA ILE A 54 4.35 -7.88 4.90
C ILE A 54 4.11 -9.05 3.94
N LYS A 55 5.19 -9.48 3.28
CA LYS A 55 5.18 -10.66 2.42
C LYS A 55 5.66 -11.85 3.24
N GLU A 56 4.73 -12.72 3.59
CA GLU A 56 4.99 -13.94 4.35
C GLU A 56 4.66 -15.15 3.47
N GLU A 57 5.59 -16.11 3.37
CA GLU A 57 5.43 -17.33 2.55
C GLU A 57 5.00 -17.07 1.09
N GLY A 58 5.42 -15.95 0.51
CA GLY A 58 5.07 -15.57 -0.87
C GLY A 58 3.69 -14.93 -1.03
N LYS A 59 2.94 -14.73 0.05
CA LYS A 59 1.65 -14.04 0.08
C LYS A 59 1.77 -12.70 0.81
N TRP A 60 0.99 -11.71 0.36
CA TRP A 60 0.91 -10.42 1.06
C TRP A 60 -0.16 -10.47 2.13
N GLN A 61 0.17 -10.00 3.32
CA GLN A 61 -0.73 -9.91 4.47
C GLN A 61 -0.51 -8.60 5.22
N PHE A 62 -1.53 -8.16 5.96
CA PHE A 62 -1.39 -6.99 6.84
C PHE A 62 -0.68 -7.37 8.14
N GLU A 63 0.13 -6.46 8.67
CA GLU A 63 0.79 -6.63 9.98
C GLU A 63 -0.23 -6.66 11.13
N HIS A 64 -1.31 -5.87 11.00
CA HIS A 64 -2.35 -5.71 12.03
C HIS A 64 -3.77 -6.06 11.51
N GLY A 65 -3.91 -7.09 10.67
CA GLY A 65 -5.22 -7.52 10.18
C GLY A 65 -5.24 -8.90 9.55
N ASP A 66 -6.37 -9.60 9.69
CA ASP A 66 -6.55 -10.96 9.17
C ASP A 66 -6.99 -10.97 7.69
N ASP A 67 -7.22 -9.80 7.08
CA ASP A 67 -7.66 -9.66 5.69
C ASP A 67 -6.52 -9.88 4.67
N ARG A 68 -6.04 -11.12 4.60
CA ARG A 68 -5.04 -11.59 3.61
C ARG A 68 -5.54 -11.44 2.17
N GLU A 69 -6.84 -11.64 1.96
CA GLU A 69 -7.46 -11.51 0.64
C GLU A 69 -7.40 -10.06 0.13
N LEU A 70 -7.72 -9.10 1.00
CA LEU A 70 -7.63 -7.66 0.69
C LEU A 70 -6.19 -7.25 0.43
N ALA A 71 -5.24 -7.68 1.27
CA ALA A 71 -3.82 -7.44 1.07
C ALA A 71 -3.34 -7.95 -0.30
N ASN A 72 -3.75 -9.15 -0.68
CA ASN A 72 -3.38 -9.74 -1.96
C ASN A 72 -4.04 -9.01 -3.14
N ASP A 73 -5.30 -8.59 -3.03
CA ASP A 73 -6.00 -7.86 -4.09
C ASP A 73 -5.38 -6.48 -4.32
N ILE A 74 -5.05 -5.78 -3.23
CA ILE A 74 -4.32 -4.50 -3.26
C ILE A 74 -2.95 -4.70 -3.92
N TRP A 75 -2.20 -5.71 -3.51
CA TRP A 75 -0.90 -6.01 -4.12
C TRP A 75 -1.04 -6.35 -5.61
N ARG A 76 -2.10 -7.05 -6.01
CA ARG A 76 -2.39 -7.37 -7.41
C ARG A 76 -2.65 -6.10 -8.22
N ALA A 77 -3.45 -5.18 -7.68
CA ALA A 77 -3.70 -3.87 -8.30
C ALA A 77 -2.41 -3.03 -8.42
N ILE A 78 -1.58 -3.01 -7.37
CA ILE A 78 -0.25 -2.34 -7.38
C ILE A 78 0.66 -2.98 -8.43
N SER A 79 0.79 -4.30 -8.44
CA SER A 79 1.65 -5.03 -9.37
C SER A 79 1.27 -4.82 -10.82
N LEU A 80 -0.04 -4.74 -11.11
CA LEU A 80 -0.56 -4.43 -12.44
C LEU A 80 -0.22 -2.98 -12.85
N ARG A 81 -0.44 -2.02 -11.94
CA ARG A 81 -0.17 -0.57 -12.17
C ARG A 81 1.31 -0.28 -12.40
N TYR A 82 2.17 -0.85 -11.58
CA TYR A 82 3.62 -0.61 -11.59
C TYR A 82 4.39 -1.63 -12.44
N ARG A 83 3.69 -2.56 -13.11
CA ARG A 83 4.27 -3.59 -14.00
C ARG A 83 5.43 -4.35 -13.34
N ILE A 84 5.27 -4.70 -12.07
CA ILE A 84 6.30 -5.34 -11.23
C ILE A 84 6.59 -6.78 -11.70
N PHE A 85 5.76 -7.33 -12.57
CA PHE A 85 6.01 -8.56 -13.34
C PHE A 85 7.01 -8.29 -14.48
N SER A 86 8.30 -8.15 -14.18
CA SER A 86 9.39 -8.31 -15.17
C SER A 86 10.45 -9.23 -14.61
#